data_AF-S3BXZ9-F1
#
_entry.id   AF-S3BXZ9-F1
#
_cell.length_a   1.000
_cell.length_b   1.000
_cell.length_c   1.000
_cell.angle_alpha   90.00
_cell.angle_beta   90.00
_cell.angle_gamma   90.00
#
_symmetry.space_group_name_H-M   'P 1'
#
loop_
_entity.id
_entity.type
_entity.pdbx_description
1 polymer ?
#
loop_
_entity_poly.entity_id
_entity_poly.type
_entity_poly.pdbx_seq_one_letter_code
_entity_poly.pdbx_strand_id
1 'polypeptide(L)'
;MQRDEFFWTSTINKATIVVNAAEGLLSNEAAREAAGGVARLEAKAEKDPALRVKSYIAYEPLLIAETSPAVTLIHAGRSSQDILSTQRTAILRDRTVQVAKAFDAVIGKLLDLAEANRHTIVPNYTNGVAAQPNSYAHYLLGITAAFLRDRERLNECLTRYNACAMGSTVLNGTG
;
A
#
# COMPACT_ATOMS: atom_id res chain seq x y z
N MET A 1 8.88 -7.34 7.20
CA MET A 1 9.53 -6.24 6.45
C MET A 1 8.60 -5.03 6.45
N GLN A 2 9.10 -3.86 6.86
CA GLN A 2 8.36 -2.60 6.86
C GLN A 2 8.19 -2.10 5.43
N ARG A 3 6.94 -1.94 4.97
CA ARG A 3 6.58 -1.48 3.61
C ARG A 3 6.17 -0.01 3.64
N ASP A 4 7.14 0.83 3.97
CA ASP A 4 7.02 2.29 4.05
C ASP A 4 7.46 2.97 2.74
N GLU A 5 7.59 4.30 2.77
CA GLU A 5 8.04 5.13 1.66
C GLU A 5 9.37 4.65 1.08
N PHE A 6 10.37 4.41 1.93
CA PHE A 6 11.69 3.94 1.51
C PHE A 6 11.61 2.59 0.77
N PHE A 7 10.85 1.64 1.31
CA PHE A 7 10.65 0.34 0.67
C PHE A 7 10.04 0.48 -0.73
N TRP A 8 9.00 1.30 -0.86
CA TRP A 8 8.31 1.47 -2.13
C TRP A 8 9.13 2.27 -3.13
N THR A 9 9.90 3.29 -2.72
CA THR A 9 10.87 3.98 -3.58
C THR A 9 11.93 3.00 -4.10
N SER A 10 12.50 2.18 -3.22
CA SER A 10 13.50 1.18 -3.62
C SER A 10 12.93 0.14 -4.58
N THR A 11 11.68 -0.27 -4.36
CA THR A 11 10.96 -1.20 -5.26
C THR A 11 10.69 -0.59 -6.63
N ILE A 12 10.24 0.68 -6.67
CA ILE A 12 10.05 1.42 -7.92
C ILE A 12 11.39 1.58 -8.66
N ASN A 13 12.47 1.90 -7.96
CA ASN A 13 13.81 1.99 -8.56
C ASN A 13 14.25 0.66 -9.17
N LYS A 14 14.06 -0.47 -8.48
CA LYS A 14 14.34 -1.80 -9.03
C LYS A 14 13.55 -2.06 -10.32
N ALA A 15 12.26 -1.72 -10.34
CA ALA A 15 11.44 -1.86 -11.54
C ALA A 15 11.91 -0.95 -12.68
N THR A 16 12.23 0.31 -12.39
CA THR A 16 12.79 1.25 -13.37
C THR A 16 14.10 0.74 -13.97
N ILE A 17 15.01 0.20 -13.15
CA ILE A 17 16.28 -0.33 -13.64
C ILE A 17 16.05 -1.45 -14.66
N VAL A 18 15.11 -2.35 -14.38
CA VAL A 18 14.75 -3.45 -15.29
C VAL A 18 14.15 -2.92 -16.59
N VAL A 19 13.19 -1.99 -16.49
CA VAL A 19 12.52 -1.41 -17.67
C VAL A 19 13.51 -0.63 -18.52
N ASN A 20 14.29 0.28 -17.94
CA ASN A 20 15.23 1.11 -18.69
C ASN A 20 16.36 0.29 -19.32
N ALA A 21 16.79 -0.81 -18.70
CA ALA A 21 17.73 -1.74 -19.32
C ALA A 21 17.10 -2.47 -20.53
N ALA A 22 15.85 -2.92 -20.40
CA ALA A 22 15.12 -3.58 -21.48
C ALA A 22 14.87 -2.66 -22.69
N GLU A 23 14.61 -1.37 -22.44
CA GLU A 23 14.41 -0.34 -23.47
C GLU A 23 15.74 0.24 -24.03
N GLY A 24 16.90 -0.26 -23.58
CA GLY A 24 18.20 0.21 -24.04
C GLY A 24 18.60 1.61 -23.55
N LEU A 25 17.85 2.18 -22.60
CA LEU A 25 18.14 3.46 -21.95
C LEU A 25 19.28 3.35 -20.91
N LEU A 26 19.53 2.15 -20.40
CA LEU A 26 20.66 1.83 -19.54
C LEU A 26 21.48 0.69 -20.14
N SER A 27 22.80 0.81 -20.10
CA SER A 27 23.68 -0.32 -20.38
C SER A 27 23.51 -1.40 -19.31
N ASN A 28 23.77 -2.66 -19.67
CA ASN A 28 23.74 -3.77 -18.71
C ASN A 28 24.69 -3.56 -17.52
N GLU A 29 25.81 -2.89 -17.74
CA GLU A 29 26.76 -2.53 -16.68
C GLU A 29 26.16 -1.49 -15.73
N ALA A 30 25.58 -0.41 -16.26
CA ALA A 30 24.93 0.63 -15.47
C ALA A 30 23.73 0.07 -14.68
N ALA A 31 22.95 -0.81 -15.29
CA ALA A 31 21.81 -1.46 -14.63
C ALA A 31 22.26 -2.36 -13.47
N ARG A 32 23.35 -3.13 -13.64
CA ARG A 32 23.93 -3.96 -12.57
C ARG A 32 24.46 -3.12 -11.42
N GLU A 33 25.17 -2.04 -11.73
CA GLU A 33 25.69 -1.12 -10.70
C GLU A 33 24.55 -0.47 -9.91
N ALA A 34 23.51 0.01 -10.60
CA ALA A 34 22.33 0.60 -9.97
C ALA A 34 21.59 -0.42 -9.07
N ALA A 35 21.38 -1.64 -9.56
CA ALA A 35 20.73 -2.71 -8.78
C ALA A 35 21.55 -3.09 -7.54
N GLY A 36 22.88 -3.19 -7.68
CA GLY A 36 23.80 -3.41 -6.57
C GLY A 36 23.75 -2.28 -5.54
N GLY A 37 23.68 -1.03 -6.00
CA GLY A 37 23.48 0.15 -5.16
C GLY A 37 22.22 0.11 -4.32
N VAL A 38 21.08 -0.17 -4.95
CA VAL A 38 19.80 -0.30 -4.24
C VAL A 38 19.87 -1.41 -3.19
N ALA A 39 20.45 -2.57 -3.53
CA ALA A 39 20.59 -3.68 -2.58
C ALA A 39 21.48 -3.32 -1.37
N ARG A 40 22.61 -2.62 -1.60
CA ARG A 40 23.48 -2.12 -0.53
C ARG A 40 22.75 -1.12 0.37
N LEU A 41 22.00 -0.19 -0.23
CA LEU A 41 21.23 0.81 0.50
C LEU A 41 20.12 0.16 1.35
N GLU A 42 19.38 -0.80 0.79
CA GLU A 42 18.38 -1.58 1.51
C GLU A 42 18.99 -2.29 2.72
N ALA A 43 20.14 -2.97 2.55
CA ALA A 43 20.83 -3.67 3.63
C ALA A 43 21.38 -2.73 4.72
N LYS A 44 21.82 -1.52 4.35
CA LYS A 44 22.21 -0.49 5.34
C LYS A 44 20.99 0.04 6.10
N ALA A 45 19.89 0.29 5.41
CA ALA A 45 18.65 0.80 6.01
C ALA A 45 17.93 -0.23 6.90
N GLU A 46 18.27 -1.52 6.80
CA GLU A 46 17.86 -2.53 7.79
C GLU A 46 18.59 -2.38 9.12
N LYS A 47 19.84 -1.93 9.11
CA LYS A 47 20.68 -1.74 10.30
C LYS A 47 20.52 -0.34 10.90
N ASP A 48 20.29 0.65 10.05
CA ASP A 48 20.08 2.05 10.44
C ASP A 48 18.74 2.57 9.92
N PRO A 49 17.70 2.61 10.76
CA PRO A 49 16.40 3.15 10.39
C PRO A 49 16.42 4.62 9.96
N ALA A 50 17.45 5.41 10.29
CA ALA A 50 17.55 6.81 9.86
C ALA A 50 17.72 6.94 8.34
N LEU A 51 18.23 5.90 7.68
CA LEU A 51 18.38 5.85 6.22
C LEU A 51 17.05 5.59 5.50
N ARG A 52 15.97 5.24 6.23
CA ARG A 52 14.62 5.01 5.68
C ARG A 52 13.88 6.32 5.42
N VAL A 53 14.46 7.16 4.57
CA VAL A 53 13.94 8.48 4.21
C VAL A 53 12.61 8.40 3.45
N LYS A 54 11.79 9.45 3.60
CA LYS A 54 10.42 9.48 3.03
C LYS A 54 10.33 10.14 1.65
N SER A 55 11.22 11.09 1.36
CA SER A 55 11.19 11.86 0.12
C SER A 55 12.22 11.35 -0.88
N TYR A 56 11.90 11.51 -2.17
CA TYR A 56 12.83 11.13 -3.24
C TYR A 56 14.13 11.96 -3.19
N ILE A 57 14.02 13.26 -2.91
CA ILE A 57 15.17 14.17 -2.82
C ILE A 57 16.16 13.79 -1.70
N ALA A 58 15.69 13.12 -0.65
CA ALA A 58 16.55 12.58 0.40
C ALA A 58 17.08 11.19 0.05
N TYR A 59 16.36 10.42 -0.77
CA TYR A 59 16.74 9.07 -1.18
C TYR A 59 17.89 9.08 -2.19
N GLU A 60 17.81 9.93 -3.21
CA GLU A 60 18.78 9.94 -4.31
C GLU A 60 20.23 10.15 -3.84
N PRO A 61 20.56 11.10 -2.93
CA PRO A 61 21.91 11.25 -2.40
C PRO A 61 22.44 9.98 -1.71
N LEU A 62 21.57 9.23 -1.03
CA LEU A 62 21.94 7.96 -0.40
C LEU A 62 22.28 6.90 -1.44
N LEU A 63 21.50 6.83 -2.53
CA LEU A 63 21.78 5.89 -3.62
C LEU A 63 23.08 6.24 -4.35
N ILE A 64 23.35 7.52 -4.59
CA ILE A 64 24.61 8.00 -5.17
C ILE A 64 25.81 7.59 -4.29
N ALA A 65 25.69 7.73 -2.97
CA ALA A 65 26.73 7.32 -2.02
C ALA A 65 27.02 5.81 -2.02
N GLU A 66 26.02 4.99 -2.36
CA GLU A 66 26.20 3.54 -2.53
C GLU A 66 26.70 3.15 -3.93
N THR A 67 26.80 4.08 -4.87
CA THR A 67 27.17 3.83 -6.28
C THR A 67 28.12 4.92 -6.79
N SER A 68 27.66 5.75 -7.73
CA SER A 68 28.32 6.92 -8.27
C SER A 68 27.26 7.89 -8.83
N PRO A 69 27.61 9.14 -9.16
CA PRO A 69 26.67 10.08 -9.79
C PRO A 69 26.04 9.56 -11.10
N ALA A 70 26.69 8.62 -11.79
CA ALA A 70 26.14 8.01 -13.01
C ALA A 70 24.84 7.22 -12.76
N VAL A 71 24.55 6.80 -11.52
CA VAL A 71 23.29 6.12 -11.18
C VAL A 71 22.07 6.98 -11.49
N THR A 72 22.22 8.31 -11.52
CA THR A 72 21.12 9.24 -11.84
C THR A 72 20.51 9.00 -13.22
N LEU A 73 21.18 8.27 -14.13
CA LEU A 73 20.62 7.83 -15.40
C LEU A 73 19.33 7.00 -15.25
N ILE A 74 19.07 6.39 -14.08
CA ILE A 74 17.78 5.75 -13.78
C ILE A 74 16.61 6.74 -13.86
N HIS A 75 16.85 8.06 -13.86
CA HIS A 75 15.83 9.09 -14.06
C HIS A 75 15.31 9.21 -15.49
N ALA A 76 15.93 8.55 -16.46
CA ALA A 76 15.40 8.52 -17.82
C ALA A 76 13.94 8.04 -17.81
N GLY A 77 13.07 8.86 -18.39
CA GLY A 77 11.65 8.57 -18.58
C GLY A 77 10.75 8.62 -17.33
N ARG A 78 11.16 9.29 -16.24
CA ARG A 78 10.35 9.40 -15.01
C ARG A 78 10.53 10.72 -14.28
N SER A 79 9.64 11.02 -13.34
CA SER A 79 9.73 12.20 -12.46
C SER A 79 9.53 11.85 -10.99
N SER A 80 9.74 12.80 -10.08
CA SER A 80 9.31 12.60 -8.69
C SER A 80 7.78 12.52 -8.58
N GLN A 81 7.02 13.15 -9.47
CA GLN A 81 5.55 13.17 -9.46
C GLN A 81 4.94 11.78 -9.67
N ASP A 82 5.35 11.04 -10.71
CA ASP A 82 4.83 9.71 -11.00
C ASP A 82 5.37 8.65 -10.03
N ILE A 83 6.64 8.77 -9.61
CA ILE A 83 7.23 7.94 -8.54
C ILE A 83 6.44 8.08 -7.24
N LEU A 84 6.26 9.31 -6.74
CA LEU A 84 5.60 9.54 -5.45
C LEU A 84 4.10 9.21 -5.51
N SER A 85 3.44 9.44 -6.65
CA SER A 85 2.04 9.02 -6.87
C SER A 85 1.89 7.50 -6.79
N THR A 86 2.78 6.77 -7.46
CA THR A 86 2.82 5.30 -7.44
C THR A 86 3.14 4.78 -6.04
N GLN A 87 4.15 5.33 -5.38
CA GLN A 87 4.55 4.99 -4.02
C GLN A 87 3.38 5.17 -3.02
N ARG A 88 2.71 6.32 -3.06
CA ARG A 88 1.59 6.63 -2.17
C ARG A 88 0.42 5.66 -2.40
N THR A 89 0.09 5.39 -3.65
CA THR A 89 -1.00 4.46 -4.01
C THR A 89 -0.67 3.04 -3.54
N ALA A 90 0.58 2.61 -3.67
CA ALA A 90 1.04 1.30 -3.18
C ALA A 90 0.97 1.18 -1.65
N ILE A 91 1.32 2.24 -0.91
CA ILE A 91 1.15 2.29 0.55
C ILE A 91 -0.34 2.21 0.91
N LEU A 92 -1.19 3.03 0.27
CA LEU A 92 -2.64 3.02 0.51
C LEU A 92 -3.23 1.65 0.25
N ARG A 93 -2.84 0.97 -0.84
CA ARG A 93 -3.22 -0.41 -1.14
C ARG A 93 -2.86 -1.36 0.00
N ASP A 94 -1.61 -1.35 0.47
CA ASP A 94 -1.18 -2.21 1.58
C ASP A 94 -1.99 -1.94 2.86
N ARG A 95 -2.28 -0.67 3.16
CA ARG A 95 -3.08 -0.30 4.34
C ARG A 95 -4.56 -0.69 4.19
N THR A 96 -5.14 -0.54 3.01
CA THR A 96 -6.51 -0.99 2.73
C THR A 96 -6.63 -2.51 2.90
N VAL A 97 -5.63 -3.29 2.48
CA VAL A 97 -5.60 -4.74 2.75
C VAL A 97 -5.56 -5.04 4.26
N GLN A 98 -4.79 -4.27 5.04
CA GLN A 98 -4.73 -4.45 6.50
C GLN A 98 -6.08 -4.14 7.17
N VAL A 99 -6.72 -3.03 6.79
CA VAL A 99 -8.05 -2.66 7.29
C VAL A 99 -9.10 -3.70 6.88
N ALA A 100 -9.07 -4.18 5.64
CA ALA A 100 -9.96 -5.22 5.16
C ALA A 100 -9.86 -6.51 6.00
N LYS A 101 -8.65 -6.94 6.34
CA LYS A 101 -8.43 -8.09 7.24
C LYS A 101 -8.97 -7.86 8.65
N ALA A 102 -8.86 -6.64 9.17
CA ALA A 102 -9.44 -6.28 10.47
C ALA A 102 -10.98 -6.33 10.44
N PHE A 103 -11.60 -5.87 9.34
CA PHE A 103 -13.04 -6.02 9.10
C PHE A 103 -13.43 -7.50 9.07
N ASP A 104 -12.70 -8.35 8.34
CA ASP A 104 -12.96 -9.78 8.27
C ASP A 104 -12.92 -10.43 9.67
N ALA A 105 -11.98 -10.04 10.52
CA ALA A 105 -11.88 -10.51 11.90
C ALA A 105 -13.06 -10.06 12.78
N VAL A 106 -13.48 -8.79 12.67
CA VAL A 106 -14.64 -8.25 13.42
C VAL A 106 -15.93 -8.92 12.97
N ILE A 107 -16.14 -9.07 11.66
CA ILE A 107 -17.30 -9.76 11.08
C ILE A 107 -17.35 -11.19 11.62
N GLY A 108 -16.22 -11.92 11.59
CA GLY A 108 -16.14 -13.27 12.17
C GLY A 108 -16.59 -13.31 13.64
N LYS A 109 -16.11 -12.36 14.47
CA LYS A 109 -16.52 -12.29 15.88
C LYS A 109 -17.98 -11.91 16.10
N LEU A 110 -18.54 -11.05 15.26
CA LEU A 110 -19.97 -10.73 15.31
C LEU A 110 -20.82 -11.96 14.96
N LEU A 111 -20.39 -12.75 13.97
CA LEU A 111 -21.05 -14.00 13.58
C LEU A 111 -20.97 -15.05 14.69
N ASP A 112 -19.79 -15.24 15.30
CA ASP A 112 -19.60 -16.14 16.45
C ASP A 112 -20.55 -15.77 17.61
N LEU A 113 -20.64 -14.47 17.94
CA LEU A 113 -21.52 -13.96 19.00
C LEU A 113 -22.99 -14.12 18.64
N ALA A 114 -23.36 -13.89 17.38
CA ALA A 114 -24.73 -14.06 16.91
C ALA A 114 -25.16 -15.52 17.05
N GLU A 115 -24.32 -16.48 16.64
CA GLU A 115 -24.63 -17.90 16.75
C GLU A 115 -24.75 -18.33 18.22
N ALA A 116 -23.82 -17.90 19.08
CA ALA A 116 -23.87 -18.20 20.52
C ALA A 116 -25.13 -17.63 21.22
N ASN A 117 -25.77 -16.60 20.65
CA ASN A 117 -26.93 -15.92 21.22
C ASN A 117 -28.18 -16.03 20.34
N ARG A 118 -28.28 -17.09 19.53
CA ARG A 118 -29.39 -17.32 18.59
C ARG A 118 -30.77 -17.21 19.22
N HIS A 119 -30.93 -17.68 20.45
CA HIS A 119 -32.20 -17.74 21.17
C HIS A 119 -32.30 -16.72 22.33
N THR A 120 -31.29 -15.88 22.53
CA THR A 120 -31.28 -14.86 23.58
C THR A 120 -32.22 -13.73 23.19
N ILE A 121 -33.35 -13.56 23.89
CA ILE A 121 -34.31 -12.48 23.62
C ILE A 121 -33.86 -11.19 24.32
N VAL A 122 -33.83 -10.09 23.57
CA VAL A 122 -33.48 -8.74 24.04
C VAL A 122 -34.54 -7.72 23.61
N PRO A 123 -34.76 -6.64 24.37
CA PRO A 123 -35.56 -5.51 23.90
C PRO A 123 -34.82 -4.77 22.78
N ASN A 124 -35.49 -4.49 21.66
CA ASN A 124 -34.97 -3.54 20.69
C ASN A 124 -35.48 -2.13 21.01
N TYR A 125 -34.73 -1.13 20.55
CA TYR A 125 -35.04 0.28 20.80
C TYR A 125 -35.16 1.06 19.50
N THR A 126 -36.12 1.96 19.45
CA THR A 126 -36.28 2.96 18.40
C THR A 126 -36.48 4.31 19.05
N ASN A 127 -35.69 5.32 18.68
CA ASN A 127 -35.74 6.65 19.31
C ASN A 127 -35.59 6.62 20.84
N GLY A 128 -34.77 5.69 21.36
CA GLY A 128 -34.55 5.52 22.79
C GLY A 128 -35.69 4.85 23.57
N VAL A 129 -36.76 4.42 22.90
CA VAL A 129 -37.93 3.76 23.51
C VAL A 129 -37.93 2.28 23.16
N ALA A 130 -38.27 1.43 24.12
CA ALA A 130 -38.42 -0.01 23.91
C ALA A 130 -39.51 -0.29 22.87
N ALA A 131 -39.14 -1.04 21.85
CA ALA A 131 -40.01 -1.51 20.78
C ALA A 131 -40.28 -3.02 20.96
N GLN A 132 -40.39 -3.77 19.86
CA GLN A 132 -40.60 -5.21 19.91
C GLN A 132 -39.33 -5.96 20.36
N PRO A 133 -39.46 -7.02 21.17
CA PRO A 133 -38.34 -7.91 21.47
C PRO A 133 -37.89 -8.68 20.21
N ASN A 134 -36.61 -9.02 20.14
CA ASN A 134 -36.05 -9.86 19.08
C ASN A 134 -34.88 -10.69 19.64
N SER A 135 -34.28 -11.57 18.85
CA SER A 135 -33.05 -12.26 19.26
C SER A 135 -31.85 -11.31 19.22
N TYR A 136 -30.92 -11.47 20.16
CA TYR A 136 -29.67 -10.74 20.16
C TYR A 136 -28.83 -11.05 18.91
N ALA A 137 -28.97 -12.27 18.38
CA ALA A 137 -28.41 -12.64 17.09
C ALA A 137 -28.91 -11.73 15.95
N HIS A 138 -30.21 -11.44 15.87
CA HIS A 138 -30.77 -10.56 14.84
C HIS A 138 -30.17 -9.15 14.93
N TYR A 139 -30.00 -8.63 16.15
CA TYR A 139 -29.34 -7.34 16.40
C TYR A 139 -27.89 -7.33 15.88
N LEU A 140 -27.10 -8.35 16.23
CA LEU A 140 -25.71 -8.48 15.81
C LEU A 140 -25.56 -8.67 14.28
N LEU A 141 -26.47 -9.39 13.65
CA LEU A 141 -26.51 -9.54 12.19
C LEU A 141 -26.81 -8.21 11.49
N GLY A 142 -27.64 -7.35 12.08
CA GLY A 142 -27.86 -5.99 11.61
C GLY A 142 -26.56 -5.16 11.57
N ILE A 143 -25.76 -5.24 12.63
CA ILE A 143 -24.43 -4.59 12.67
C ILE A 143 -23.49 -5.24 11.64
N THR A 144 -23.47 -6.57 11.57
CA THR A 144 -22.64 -7.33 10.63
C THR A 144 -22.90 -6.92 9.17
N ALA A 145 -24.16 -6.70 8.80
CA ALA A 145 -24.53 -6.23 7.47
C ALA A 145 -23.95 -4.85 7.13
N ALA A 146 -23.78 -3.96 8.11
CA ALA A 146 -23.10 -2.68 7.90
C ALA A 146 -21.61 -2.88 7.62
N PHE A 147 -20.93 -3.70 8.43
CA PHE A 147 -19.52 -4.03 8.22
C PHE A 147 -19.27 -4.71 6.87
N LEU A 148 -20.18 -5.59 6.41
CA LEU A 148 -20.06 -6.23 5.10
C LEU A 148 -20.12 -5.23 3.94
N ARG A 149 -21.00 -4.21 4.01
CA ARG A 149 -21.04 -3.14 2.99
C ARG A 149 -19.75 -2.32 2.97
N ASP A 150 -19.18 -2.02 4.14
CA ASP A 150 -17.89 -1.32 4.20
C ASP A 150 -16.75 -2.20 3.69
N ARG A 151 -16.80 -3.50 3.98
CA ARG A 151 -15.83 -4.47 3.46
C ARG A 151 -15.85 -4.57 1.93
N GLU A 152 -17.04 -4.45 1.33
CA GLU A 152 -17.23 -4.35 -0.13
C GLU A 152 -16.60 -3.06 -0.67
N ARG A 153 -16.86 -1.90 -0.06
CA ARG A 153 -16.22 -0.62 -0.45
C ARG A 153 -14.69 -0.69 -0.41
N LEU A 154 -14.11 -1.39 0.56
CA LEU A 154 -12.67 -1.62 0.62
C LEU A 154 -12.16 -2.41 -0.60
N ASN A 155 -12.90 -3.42 -1.08
CA ASN A 155 -12.54 -4.14 -2.30
C ASN A 155 -12.56 -3.23 -3.53
N GLU A 156 -13.58 -2.39 -3.66
CA GLU A 156 -13.64 -1.43 -4.77
C GLU A 156 -12.46 -0.45 -4.74
N CYS A 157 -12.04 0.01 -3.56
CA CYS A 157 -10.85 0.83 -3.39
C CYS A 157 -9.57 0.09 -3.82
N LEU A 158 -9.44 -1.19 -3.46
CA LEU A 158 -8.29 -2.01 -3.86
C LEU A 158 -8.18 -2.14 -5.39
N THR A 159 -9.30 -2.29 -6.09
CA THR A 159 -9.33 -2.30 -7.56
C THR A 159 -8.77 -1.00 -8.14
N ARG A 160 -9.18 0.15 -7.59
CA ARG A 160 -8.73 1.48 -8.04
C ARG A 160 -7.25 1.75 -7.69
N TYR A 161 -6.79 1.28 -6.53
CA TYR A 161 -5.38 1.39 -6.14
C TYR A 161 -4.44 0.44 -6.90
N ASN A 162 -4.97 -0.42 -7.78
CA ASN A 162 -4.14 -1.29 -8.63
C ASN A 162 -3.76 -0.63 -9.97
N ALA A 163 -3.87 0.70 -10.09
CA ALA A 163 -3.35 1.47 -11.21
C ALA A 163 -1.94 2.01 -10.89
N CYS A 164 -1.05 1.96 -11.87
CA CYS A 164 0.32 2.48 -11.75
C CYS A 164 0.41 3.84 -12.45
N ALA A 165 1.00 4.84 -11.79
CA ALA A 165 1.20 6.18 -12.37
C ALA A 165 2.54 6.32 -13.10
N MET A 166 3.50 5.41 -12.88
CA MET A 166 4.82 5.44 -13.53
C MET A 166 4.68 5.59 -15.04
N GLY A 167 5.47 6.50 -15.62
CA GLY A 167 5.45 6.83 -17.05
C GLY A 167 4.63 8.06 -17.38
N SER A 168 3.82 8.61 -16.45
CA SER A 168 3.20 9.92 -16.63
C SER A 168 4.19 11.09 -16.48
N THR A 169 5.38 10.82 -15.94
CA THR A 169 6.44 11.78 -15.63
C THR A 169 5.92 12.96 -14.80
N VAL A 170 6.14 14.20 -15.23
CA VAL A 170 5.64 15.40 -14.55
C VAL A 170 4.13 15.55 -14.78
N LEU A 171 3.68 15.48 -16.05
CA LEU A 171 2.27 15.66 -16.44
C LEU A 171 1.89 15.14 -17.85
N ASN A 172 2.85 14.98 -18.78
CA ASN A 172 2.59 14.69 -20.20
C ASN A 172 3.39 13.49 -20.76
N GLY A 173 3.94 12.64 -19.91
CA GLY A 173 4.75 11.50 -20.35
C GLY A 173 6.15 11.90 -20.84
N THR A 174 6.73 11.08 -21.69
CA THR A 174 8.11 11.23 -22.20
C THR A 174 8.23 10.58 -23.59
N GLY A 175 9.25 10.94 -24.35
CA GLY A 175 9.49 10.47 -25.72
C GLY A 175 10.83 9.77 -25.85
#